data_AF-A0A3S9Z9I0-F1
#
_entry.id   AF-A0A3S9Z9I0-F1
#
_cell.length_a   1.000
_cell.length_b   1.000
_cell.length_c   1.000
_cell.angle_alpha   90.00
_cell.angle_beta   90.00
_cell.angle_gamma   90.00
#
_symmetry.space_group_name_H-M   'P 1'
#
loop_
_entity.id
_entity.type
_entity.pdbx_description
1 polymer ?
#
loop_
_entity_poly.entity_id
_entity_poly.type
_entity_poly.pdbx_seq_one_letter_code
_entity_poly.pdbx_strand_id
1 'polypeptide(L)'
;MTSRLLVFTRTTGYRHDSIPAAVTAVRALSRHPVEHTEDPAALEADLDDCAAVVFLSTSGEVLTPAGRDRLTAYVDGGGGFVGVHAATCTEYDWPYYGDLLGARFDRHPAFQPGRVLLEDGDHPATRHLPEVWEFTDEWYDFRTNPRATARVLLRADETSYEGGGMGADHPLAWCRAQGEGRVFYTSLGHAAEAYREPAFREHLRGGLAWAAR
;
A
#
# COMPACT_ATOMS: atom_id res chain seq x y z
N MET A 1 22.37 -2.62 14.21
CA MET A 1 21.13 -2.23 14.92
C MET A 1 19.98 -3.00 14.27
N THR A 2 19.02 -3.49 15.03
CA THR A 2 17.84 -4.17 14.47
C THR A 2 16.89 -3.12 13.93
N SER A 3 16.69 -3.08 12.61
CA SER A 3 15.76 -2.14 11.98
C SER A 3 14.30 -2.57 12.21
N ARG A 4 13.38 -1.61 12.38
CA ARG A 4 11.94 -1.81 12.66
C ARG A 4 11.05 -1.46 11.46
N LEU A 5 9.79 -1.88 11.48
CA LEU A 5 8.74 -1.27 10.65
C LEU A 5 7.99 -0.22 11.48
N LEU A 6 7.86 0.99 10.92
CA LEU A 6 6.97 2.01 11.46
C LEU A 6 5.63 1.90 10.72
N VAL A 7 4.62 1.37 11.40
CA VAL A 7 3.25 1.24 10.87
C VAL A 7 2.43 2.44 11.33
N PHE A 8 1.96 3.22 10.37
CA PHE A 8 1.19 4.43 10.57
C PHE A 8 -0.25 4.25 10.07
N THR A 9 -1.24 4.49 10.93
CA THR A 9 -2.68 4.27 10.64
C THR A 9 -3.54 5.50 10.94
N ARG A 10 -2.93 6.69 11.05
CA ARG A 10 -3.69 7.93 11.28
C ARG A 10 -4.63 8.19 10.10
N THR A 11 -5.83 8.65 10.41
CA THR A 11 -6.83 9.05 9.44
C THR A 11 -7.44 10.38 9.86
N THR A 12 -7.49 11.36 8.96
CA THR A 12 -8.31 12.57 9.09
C THR A 12 -9.48 12.57 8.11
N GLY A 13 -9.52 11.59 7.19
CA GLY A 13 -10.67 11.24 6.36
C GLY A 13 -11.41 9.99 6.86
N TYR A 14 -11.84 9.13 5.94
CA TYR A 14 -12.55 7.89 6.27
C TYR A 14 -11.67 6.90 7.03
N ARG A 15 -12.21 6.29 8.08
CA ARG A 15 -11.50 5.31 8.91
C ARG A 15 -12.04 3.91 8.65
N HIS A 16 -11.15 3.02 8.24
CA HIS A 16 -11.50 1.64 7.91
C HIS A 16 -11.56 0.77 9.18
N ASP A 17 -12.62 -0.01 9.34
CA ASP A 17 -12.79 -0.95 10.45
C ASP A 17 -11.77 -2.10 10.42
N SER A 18 -11.10 -2.31 9.28
CA SER A 18 -10.07 -3.34 9.11
C SER A 18 -8.72 -2.98 9.72
N ILE A 19 -8.46 -1.71 10.08
CA ILE A 19 -7.17 -1.25 10.61
C ILE A 19 -6.63 -2.14 11.76
N PRO A 20 -7.42 -2.52 12.78
CA PRO A 20 -6.93 -3.40 13.85
C PRO A 20 -6.51 -4.79 13.36
N ALA A 21 -7.27 -5.38 12.43
CA ALA A 21 -6.93 -6.67 11.82
C ALA A 21 -5.68 -6.56 10.95
N ALA A 22 -5.54 -5.46 10.22
CA ALA A 22 -4.40 -5.14 9.39
C ALA A 22 -3.11 -5.01 10.21
N VAL A 23 -3.13 -4.24 11.30
CA VAL A 23 -1.98 -4.08 12.21
C VAL A 23 -1.58 -5.44 12.81
N THR A 24 -2.56 -6.24 13.24
CA THR A 24 -2.33 -7.59 13.76
C THR A 24 -1.63 -8.47 12.71
N ALA A 25 -2.08 -8.42 11.46
CA ALA A 25 -1.47 -9.16 10.37
C ALA A 25 -0.05 -8.69 10.09
N VAL A 26 0.22 -7.39 9.99
CA VAL A 26 1.57 -6.85 9.77
C VAL A 26 2.52 -7.29 10.89
N ARG A 27 2.09 -7.22 12.16
CA ARG A 27 2.87 -7.73 13.31
C ARG A 27 3.22 -9.21 13.18
N ALA A 28 2.29 -10.04 12.71
CA ALA A 28 2.50 -11.48 12.56
C ALA A 28 3.36 -11.84 11.34
N LEU A 29 3.34 -11.02 10.29
CA LEU A 29 4.01 -11.31 9.01
C LEU A 29 5.42 -10.71 8.93
N SER A 30 5.69 -9.64 9.68
CA SER A 30 6.97 -8.93 9.67
C SER A 30 8.10 -9.77 10.28
N ARG A 31 9.30 -9.65 9.70
CA ARG A 31 10.56 -10.14 10.28
C ARG A 31 11.23 -9.12 11.19
N HIS A 32 10.81 -7.86 11.08
CA HIS A 32 11.31 -6.74 11.86
C HIS A 32 10.34 -6.44 13.02
N PRO A 33 10.83 -5.91 14.16
CA PRO A 33 9.95 -5.34 15.17
C PRO A 33 8.98 -4.34 14.55
N VAL A 34 7.72 -4.36 14.99
CA VAL A 34 6.68 -3.46 14.47
C VAL A 34 6.30 -2.46 15.55
N GLU A 35 6.56 -1.19 15.25
CA GLU A 35 6.01 -0.06 15.97
C GLU A 35 4.74 0.39 15.25
N HIS A 36 3.65 0.56 15.98
CA HIS A 36 2.39 1.05 15.42
C HIS A 36 2.02 2.35 16.12
N THR A 37 1.68 3.37 15.34
CA THR A 37 1.29 4.68 15.85
C THR A 37 0.28 5.38 14.94
N GLU A 38 -0.42 6.35 15.53
CA GLU A 38 -1.27 7.32 14.84
C GLU A 38 -0.85 8.76 15.13
N ASP A 39 0.28 8.93 15.84
CA ASP A 39 0.87 10.22 16.17
C ASP A 39 1.80 10.67 15.03
N PRO A 40 1.49 11.79 14.35
CA PRO A 40 2.29 12.27 13.22
C PRO A 40 3.69 12.71 13.64
N ALA A 41 3.91 13.02 14.92
CA ALA A 41 5.25 13.34 15.43
C ALA A 41 6.24 12.18 15.25
N ALA A 42 5.76 10.93 15.15
CA ALA A 42 6.60 9.77 14.87
C ALA A 42 7.28 9.84 13.48
N LEU A 43 6.71 10.60 12.54
CA LEU A 43 7.29 10.82 11.22
C LEU A 43 8.18 12.07 11.15
N GLU A 44 8.27 12.87 12.22
CA GLU A 44 9.23 13.97 12.36
C GLU A 44 10.59 13.48 12.91
N ALA A 45 10.53 12.38 13.67
CA ALA A 45 11.67 11.71 14.28
C ALA A 45 12.61 11.11 13.22
N ASP A 46 13.75 10.61 13.69
CA ASP A 46 14.68 9.90 12.83
C ASP A 46 14.07 8.59 12.32
N LEU A 47 14.26 8.32 11.03
CA LEU A 47 13.75 7.14 10.33
C LEU A 47 14.90 6.20 9.88
N ASP A 48 16.16 6.54 10.19
CA ASP A 48 17.33 5.73 9.82
C ASP A 48 17.31 4.31 10.41
N ASP A 49 16.55 4.11 11.50
CA ASP A 49 16.34 2.80 12.13
C ASP A 49 15.13 2.02 11.54
N CYS A 50 14.40 2.61 10.60
CA CYS A 50 13.26 1.99 9.94
C CYS A 50 13.69 1.21 8.70
N ALA A 51 13.41 -0.10 8.68
CA ALA A 51 13.52 -0.92 7.48
C ALA A 51 12.51 -0.47 6.42
N ALA A 52 11.28 -0.15 6.83
CA ALA A 52 10.30 0.53 6.00
C ALA A 52 9.28 1.30 6.86
N VAL A 53 8.72 2.36 6.27
CA VAL A 53 7.52 3.06 6.75
C VAL A 53 6.30 2.48 6.03
N VAL A 54 5.27 2.12 6.78
CA VAL A 54 4.06 1.47 6.27
C VAL A 54 2.86 2.37 6.55
N PHE A 55 2.25 2.92 5.50
CA PHE A 55 0.96 3.61 5.59
C PHE A 55 -0.14 2.58 5.35
N LEU A 56 -0.82 2.23 6.44
CA LEU A 56 -1.77 1.13 6.47
C LEU A 56 -3.19 1.68 6.58
N SER A 57 -3.85 1.83 5.43
CA SER A 57 -5.19 2.41 5.30
C SER A 57 -5.32 3.82 5.90
N THR A 58 -4.28 4.63 5.79
CA THR A 58 -4.33 6.07 6.12
C THR A 58 -5.29 6.80 5.19
N SER A 59 -5.79 7.98 5.60
CA SER A 59 -6.65 8.79 4.73
C SER A 59 -6.69 10.25 5.17
N GLY A 60 -6.86 11.16 4.21
CA GLY A 60 -6.83 12.60 4.43
C GLY A 60 -5.42 13.18 4.59
N GLU A 61 -5.32 14.37 5.16
CA GLU A 61 -4.05 15.04 5.50
C GLU A 61 -3.64 14.61 6.91
N VAL A 62 -2.61 13.79 7.00
CA VAL A 62 -2.20 13.08 8.21
C VAL A 62 -0.82 13.48 8.70
N LEU A 63 -0.03 14.17 7.87
CA LEU A 63 1.33 14.59 8.17
C LEU A 63 1.43 16.06 8.56
N THR A 64 2.46 16.37 9.34
CA THR A 64 2.93 17.74 9.55
C THR A 64 3.92 18.13 8.46
N PRO A 65 4.21 19.42 8.24
CA PRO A 65 5.26 19.84 7.30
C PRO A 65 6.62 19.19 7.59
N ALA A 66 7.02 19.10 8.86
CA ALA A 66 8.27 18.43 9.25
C ALA A 66 8.23 16.92 8.93
N GLY A 67 7.08 16.26 9.12
CA GLY A 67 6.90 14.86 8.75
C GLY A 67 6.98 14.64 7.23
N ARG A 68 6.45 15.58 6.42
CA ARG A 68 6.58 15.55 4.95
C ARG A 68 8.04 15.63 4.52
N ASP A 69 8.80 16.59 5.07
CA ASP A 69 10.21 16.77 4.76
C ASP A 69 11.04 15.54 5.16
N ARG A 70 10.78 14.99 6.35
CA ARG A 70 11.46 13.80 6.85
C ARG A 70 11.15 12.55 6.03
N LEU A 71 9.87 12.32 5.69
CA LEU A 71 9.48 11.18 4.86
C LEU A 71 10.11 11.28 3.45
N THR A 72 10.15 12.48 2.87
CA THR A 72 10.81 12.74 1.59
C THR A 72 12.28 12.34 1.66
N ALA A 73 13.02 12.88 2.64
CA ALA A 73 14.44 12.60 2.80
C ALA A 73 14.72 11.11 3.04
N TYR A 74 13.88 10.45 3.85
CA TYR A 74 13.99 9.02 4.13
C TYR A 74 13.82 8.17 2.87
N VAL A 75 12.74 8.38 2.12
CA VAL A 75 12.48 7.57 0.92
C VAL A 75 13.48 7.89 -0.18
N ASP A 76 13.68 9.17 -0.50
CA ASP A 76 14.62 9.56 -1.57
C ASP A 76 16.06 9.11 -1.26
N GLY A 77 16.41 8.99 0.03
CA GLY A 77 17.71 8.50 0.53
C GLY A 77 17.86 6.98 0.60
N GLY A 78 16.86 6.18 0.19
CA GLY A 78 16.96 4.71 0.14
C GLY A 78 16.00 3.95 1.03
N GLY A 79 15.16 4.66 1.80
CA GLY A 79 14.17 4.08 2.69
C GLY A 79 13.08 3.28 1.96
N GLY A 80 12.52 2.29 2.66
CA GLY A 80 11.39 1.51 2.16
C GLY A 80 10.04 2.17 2.50
N PHE A 81 9.12 2.24 1.54
CA PHE A 81 7.76 2.68 1.77
C PHE A 81 6.74 1.64 1.32
N VAL A 82 5.72 1.42 2.13
CA VAL A 82 4.60 0.53 1.82
C VAL A 82 3.29 1.26 2.01
N GLY A 83 2.49 1.37 0.95
CA GLY A 83 1.11 1.82 1.03
C GLY A 83 0.14 0.64 0.92
N VAL A 84 -0.86 0.58 1.78
CA VAL A 84 -1.91 -0.45 1.75
C VAL A 84 -3.28 0.20 1.69
N HIS A 85 -4.11 -0.31 0.79
CA HIS A 85 -5.50 0.08 0.56
C HIS A 85 -5.66 1.60 0.43
N ALA A 86 -6.27 2.25 1.42
CA ALA A 86 -6.56 3.67 1.42
C ALA A 86 -5.34 4.59 1.50
N ALA A 87 -4.10 4.07 1.56
CA ALA A 87 -2.90 4.90 1.50
C ALA A 87 -2.90 5.87 0.29
N THR A 88 -3.53 5.54 -0.84
CA THR A 88 -3.73 6.46 -2.00
C THR A 88 -4.76 7.57 -1.77
N CYS A 89 -5.50 7.51 -0.67
CA CYS A 89 -6.48 8.51 -0.22
C CYS A 89 -5.88 9.54 0.75
N THR A 90 -4.56 9.70 0.74
CA THR A 90 -3.78 10.46 1.72
C THR A 90 -3.01 11.59 1.02
N GLU A 91 -2.82 12.72 1.71
CA GLU A 91 -1.98 13.86 1.28
C GLU A 91 -2.26 14.33 -0.16
N TYR A 92 -3.52 14.67 -0.47
CA TYR A 92 -3.95 15.07 -1.82
C TYR A 92 -3.31 16.38 -2.28
N ASP A 93 -3.12 17.31 -1.35
CA ASP A 93 -2.58 18.64 -1.62
C ASP A 93 -1.04 18.67 -1.66
N TRP A 94 -0.38 17.54 -1.41
CA TRP A 94 1.07 17.41 -1.43
C TRP A 94 1.52 16.60 -2.66
N PRO A 95 2.03 17.26 -3.72
CA PRO A 95 2.36 16.59 -4.99
C PRO A 95 3.31 15.40 -4.84
N TYR A 96 4.35 15.53 -4.01
CA TYR A 96 5.33 14.45 -3.76
C TYR A 96 4.67 13.13 -3.35
N TYR A 97 3.61 13.16 -2.53
CA TYR A 97 2.96 11.93 -2.10
C TYR A 97 2.23 11.21 -3.24
N GLY A 98 1.68 11.97 -4.19
CA GLY A 98 1.10 11.41 -5.42
C GLY A 98 2.16 10.75 -6.28
N ASP A 99 3.33 11.38 -6.41
CA ASP A 99 4.46 10.81 -7.15
C ASP A 99 5.03 9.58 -6.45
N LEU A 100 5.18 9.63 -5.12
CA LEU A 100 5.63 8.53 -4.26
C LEU A 100 4.84 7.26 -4.55
N LEU A 101 3.51 7.32 -4.43
CA LEU A 101 2.62 6.19 -4.73
C LEU A 101 2.45 5.93 -6.22
N GLY A 102 2.67 6.91 -7.10
CA GLY A 102 2.49 6.81 -8.54
C GLY A 102 1.04 6.90 -9.03
N ALA A 103 0.08 7.05 -8.11
CA ALA A 103 -1.33 7.24 -8.40
C ALA A 103 -2.05 7.93 -7.22
N ARG A 104 -3.24 8.46 -7.49
CA ARG A 104 -4.18 8.95 -6.47
C ARG A 104 -5.52 8.27 -6.63
N PHE A 105 -6.15 7.96 -5.50
CA PHE A 105 -7.50 7.44 -5.49
C PHE A 105 -8.47 8.40 -6.18
N ASP A 106 -9.43 7.85 -6.93
CA ASP A 106 -10.53 8.58 -7.53
C ASP A 106 -11.88 8.15 -6.96
N ARG A 107 -12.23 6.87 -7.13
CA ARG A 107 -13.48 6.26 -6.69
C ARG A 107 -13.33 4.74 -6.58
N HIS A 108 -14.37 4.06 -6.12
CA HIS A 108 -14.50 2.61 -6.25
C HIS A 108 -15.99 2.25 -6.40
N PRO A 109 -16.33 1.09 -7.00
CA PRO A 109 -17.68 0.55 -6.94
C PRO A 109 -17.97 -0.03 -5.55
N ALA A 110 -19.16 -0.61 -5.37
CA ALA A 110 -19.48 -1.32 -4.13
C ALA A 110 -18.50 -2.49 -3.89
N PHE A 111 -18.24 -2.78 -2.61
CA PHE A 111 -17.51 -3.97 -2.18
C PHE A 111 -18.17 -5.24 -2.73
N GLN A 112 -17.44 -6.01 -3.53
CA GLN A 112 -18.00 -7.14 -4.29
C GLN A 112 -16.90 -8.12 -4.71
N PRO A 113 -17.24 -9.39 -5.04
CA PRO A 113 -16.29 -10.34 -5.58
C PRO A 113 -15.81 -9.93 -6.99
N GLY A 114 -14.65 -10.43 -7.37
CA GLY A 114 -14.03 -10.20 -8.67
C GLY A 114 -12.72 -10.95 -8.80
N ARG A 115 -12.07 -10.82 -9.95
CA ARG A 115 -10.85 -11.53 -10.29
C ARG A 115 -9.66 -10.59 -10.34
N VAL A 116 -8.61 -10.96 -9.62
CA VAL A 116 -7.28 -10.38 -9.73
C VAL A 116 -6.47 -11.21 -10.73
N LEU A 117 -5.84 -10.55 -11.69
CA LEU A 117 -4.97 -11.16 -12.68
C LEU A 117 -3.51 -10.90 -12.30
N LEU A 118 -2.71 -11.96 -12.24
CA LEU A 118 -1.28 -11.88 -12.05
C LEU A 118 -0.62 -11.32 -13.31
N GLU A 119 0.22 -10.30 -13.13
CA GLU A 119 1.01 -9.75 -14.24
C GLU A 119 2.50 -10.08 -14.09
N ASP A 120 2.99 -10.06 -12.85
CA ASP A 120 4.39 -10.36 -12.54
C ASP A 120 4.49 -11.43 -11.46
N GLY A 121 4.86 -12.65 -11.85
CA GLY A 121 5.05 -13.79 -10.97
C GLY A 121 6.44 -13.88 -10.31
N ASP A 122 7.37 -12.98 -10.60
CA ASP A 122 8.72 -13.04 -9.99
C ASP A 122 8.79 -12.30 -8.66
N HIS A 123 7.96 -11.27 -8.48
CA HIS A 123 8.00 -10.42 -7.31
C HIS A 123 7.59 -11.20 -6.03
N PRO A 124 8.27 -11.01 -4.88
CA PRO A 124 7.96 -11.74 -3.65
C PRO A 124 6.51 -11.62 -3.17
N ALA A 125 5.85 -10.50 -3.48
CA ALA A 125 4.44 -10.27 -3.17
C ALA A 125 3.47 -11.10 -4.02
N THR A 126 3.89 -11.67 -5.14
CA THR A 126 2.96 -12.25 -6.12
C THR A 126 3.36 -13.63 -6.63
N ARG A 127 4.61 -14.06 -6.41
CA ARG A 127 5.14 -15.35 -6.87
C ARG A 127 4.42 -16.61 -6.38
N HIS A 128 3.62 -16.50 -5.32
CA HIS A 128 2.81 -17.60 -4.78
C HIS A 128 1.38 -17.60 -5.33
N LEU A 129 0.97 -16.53 -6.01
CA LEU A 129 -0.39 -16.39 -6.50
C LEU A 129 -0.58 -17.21 -7.79
N PRO A 130 -1.80 -17.74 -8.00
CA PRO A 130 -2.19 -18.26 -9.31
C PRO A 130 -2.28 -17.14 -10.36
N GLU A 131 -2.35 -17.50 -11.64
CA GLU A 131 -2.56 -16.53 -12.73
C GLU A 131 -3.86 -15.71 -12.56
N VAL A 132 -4.89 -16.34 -12.00
CA VAL A 132 -6.18 -15.73 -11.69
C VAL A 132 -6.51 -16.03 -10.23
N TRP A 133 -6.72 -14.98 -9.45
CA TRP A 133 -7.05 -15.05 -8.03
C TRP A 133 -8.41 -14.41 -7.76
N GLU A 134 -9.36 -15.23 -7.32
CA GLU A 134 -10.68 -14.77 -6.88
C GLU A 134 -10.54 -14.02 -5.55
N PHE A 135 -11.05 -12.80 -5.50
CA PHE A 135 -10.97 -11.95 -4.32
C PHE A 135 -12.23 -11.08 -4.17
N THR A 136 -12.48 -10.55 -2.98
CA THR A 136 -13.62 -9.67 -2.71
C THR A 136 -13.10 -8.41 -2.05
N ASP A 137 -13.27 -7.27 -2.73
CA ASP A 137 -12.75 -5.99 -2.28
C ASP A 137 -13.51 -4.80 -2.90
N GLU A 138 -13.07 -3.59 -2.57
CA GLU A 138 -13.35 -2.36 -3.29
C GLU A 138 -12.32 -2.18 -4.41
N TRP A 139 -12.78 -2.26 -5.66
CA TRP A 139 -11.93 -2.14 -6.84
C TRP A 139 -11.59 -0.67 -7.14
N TYR A 140 -10.56 -0.14 -6.49
CA TYR A 140 -10.17 1.27 -6.57
C TYR A 140 -9.80 1.72 -7.98
N ASP A 141 -10.52 2.70 -8.50
CA ASP A 141 -10.11 3.49 -9.65
C ASP A 141 -9.12 4.58 -9.21
N PHE A 142 -8.21 4.94 -10.11
CA PHE A 142 -7.20 5.95 -9.88
C PHE A 142 -7.32 7.10 -10.88
N ARG A 143 -6.99 8.32 -10.42
CA ARG A 143 -6.98 9.51 -11.28
C ARG A 143 -6.03 9.39 -12.47
N THR A 144 -4.99 8.58 -12.30
CA THR A 144 -3.99 8.25 -13.32
C THR A 144 -3.58 6.81 -13.18
N ASN A 145 -3.34 6.14 -14.30
CA ASN A 145 -2.80 4.79 -14.31
C ASN A 145 -1.28 4.80 -13.98
N PRO A 146 -0.81 4.08 -12.95
CA PRO A 146 0.59 4.12 -12.50
C PRO A 146 1.58 3.41 -13.46
N ARG A 147 1.10 2.66 -14.46
CA ARG A 147 1.93 1.82 -15.34
C ARG A 147 3.07 2.56 -16.04
N ALA A 148 2.92 3.85 -16.31
CA ALA A 148 3.97 4.64 -16.94
C ALA A 148 5.20 4.85 -16.04
N THR A 149 5.05 4.73 -14.72
CA THR A 149 6.10 5.06 -13.73
C THR A 149 6.31 3.95 -12.69
N ALA A 150 5.59 2.83 -12.80
CA ALA A 150 5.66 1.70 -11.88
C ALA A 150 5.60 0.35 -12.59
N ARG A 151 6.20 -0.67 -11.97
CA ARG A 151 6.07 -2.07 -12.36
C ARG A 151 4.77 -2.61 -11.75
N VAL A 152 3.78 -2.85 -12.59
CA VAL A 152 2.49 -3.43 -12.18
C VAL A 152 2.69 -4.92 -11.86
N LEU A 153 2.13 -5.35 -10.73
CA LEU A 153 2.25 -6.72 -10.22
C LEU A 153 0.92 -7.47 -10.36
N LEU A 154 -0.18 -6.78 -10.08
CA LEU A 154 -1.55 -7.30 -10.12
C LEU A 154 -2.45 -6.29 -10.83
N ARG A 155 -3.44 -6.79 -11.56
CA ARG A 155 -4.50 -5.97 -12.16
C ARG A 155 -5.89 -6.59 -11.93
N ALA A 156 -6.93 -5.77 -11.93
CA ALA A 156 -8.30 -6.23 -11.88
C ALA A 156 -8.76 -6.73 -13.25
N ASP A 157 -9.60 -7.76 -13.27
CA ASP A 157 -10.39 -8.10 -14.44
C ASP A 157 -11.76 -7.41 -14.34
N GLU A 158 -11.91 -6.24 -14.98
CA GLU A 158 -13.19 -5.50 -14.97
C GLU A 158 -14.36 -6.27 -15.61
N THR A 159 -14.12 -7.36 -16.34
CA THR A 159 -15.20 -8.21 -16.85
C THR A 159 -15.82 -9.12 -15.77
N SER A 160 -15.21 -9.16 -14.57
CA SER A 160 -15.62 -10.03 -13.47
C SER A 160 -16.43 -9.36 -12.37
N TYR A 161 -16.61 -8.03 -12.44
CA TYR A 161 -17.37 -7.25 -11.45
C TYR A 161 -18.00 -6.02 -12.12
N GLU A 162 -18.89 -5.31 -11.40
CA GLU A 162 -19.59 -4.16 -11.93
C GLU A 162 -19.01 -2.83 -11.43
N GLY A 163 -18.93 -1.84 -12.33
CA GLY A 163 -18.69 -0.43 -11.96
C GLY A 163 -17.22 0.03 -11.93
N GLY A 164 -16.29 -0.74 -12.49
CA GLY A 164 -14.91 -0.30 -12.74
C GLY A 164 -14.81 0.90 -13.68
N GLY A 165 -13.74 1.69 -13.56
CA GLY A 165 -13.51 2.91 -14.33
C GLY A 165 -12.13 3.00 -14.99
N MET A 166 -11.29 1.98 -14.87
CA MET A 166 -9.92 1.96 -15.42
C MET A 166 -9.85 1.26 -16.78
N GLY A 167 -10.85 0.43 -17.12
CA GLY A 167 -10.93 -0.30 -18.37
C GLY A 167 -10.07 -1.57 -18.38
N ALA A 168 -9.51 -1.91 -19.55
CA ALA A 168 -8.75 -3.15 -19.73
C ALA A 168 -7.44 -3.22 -18.91
N ASP A 169 -6.93 -2.07 -18.46
CA ASP A 169 -5.74 -1.95 -17.66
C ASP A 169 -6.04 -1.28 -16.32
N HIS A 170 -6.32 -2.10 -15.31
CA HIS A 170 -6.69 -1.69 -13.97
C HIS A 170 -5.65 -2.19 -12.94
N PRO A 171 -4.52 -1.51 -12.73
CA PRO A 171 -3.53 -1.92 -11.73
C PRO A 171 -4.11 -1.94 -10.30
N LEU A 172 -3.82 -3.00 -9.54
CA LEU A 172 -4.22 -3.16 -8.14
C LEU A 172 -3.02 -3.16 -7.19
N ALA A 173 -1.88 -3.67 -7.64
CA ALA A 173 -0.64 -3.64 -6.87
C ALA A 173 0.54 -3.37 -7.79
N TRP A 174 1.50 -2.59 -7.31
CA TRP A 174 2.68 -2.22 -8.07
C TRP A 174 3.85 -1.91 -7.15
N CYS A 175 5.05 -1.89 -7.74
CA CYS A 175 6.24 -1.38 -7.09
C CYS A 175 6.97 -0.37 -7.97
N ARG A 176 7.66 0.58 -7.36
CA ARG A 176 8.49 1.57 -8.06
C ARG A 176 9.66 2.05 -7.21
N ALA A 177 10.60 2.71 -7.86
CA ALA A 177 11.66 3.45 -7.18
C ALA A 177 11.24 4.92 -7.00
N GLN A 178 11.63 5.51 -5.87
CA GLN A 178 11.47 6.92 -5.56
C GLN A 178 12.78 7.44 -4.99
N GLY A 179 13.51 8.26 -5.75
CA GLY A 179 14.94 8.46 -5.48
C GLY A 179 15.67 7.12 -5.46
N GLU A 180 16.41 6.86 -4.38
CA GLU A 180 17.05 5.56 -4.12
C GLU A 180 16.14 4.56 -3.37
N GLY A 181 14.95 5.01 -2.95
CA GLY A 181 14.00 4.26 -2.14
C GLY A 181 13.14 3.27 -2.92
N ARG A 182 12.53 2.35 -2.18
CA ARG A 182 11.66 1.30 -2.71
C ARG A 182 10.24 1.49 -2.23
N VAL A 183 9.30 1.60 -3.17
CA VAL A 183 7.89 1.81 -2.89
C VAL A 183 7.09 0.60 -3.35
N PHE A 184 6.34 -0.02 -2.44
CA PHE A 184 5.35 -1.03 -2.76
C PHE A 184 3.95 -0.51 -2.41
N TYR A 185 2.98 -0.74 -3.28
CA TYR A 185 1.59 -0.41 -3.03
C TYR A 185 0.67 -1.57 -3.42
N THR A 186 -0.40 -1.76 -2.63
CA THR A 186 -1.54 -2.61 -2.98
C THR A 186 -2.83 -1.89 -2.59
N SER A 187 -3.80 -1.82 -3.49
CA SER A 187 -5.12 -1.25 -3.25
C SER A 187 -6.05 -2.21 -2.52
N LEU A 188 -5.68 -3.48 -2.46
CA LEU A 188 -6.43 -4.51 -1.76
C LEU A 188 -6.32 -4.37 -0.24
N GLY A 189 -7.31 -4.86 0.48
CA GLY A 189 -7.33 -4.94 1.94
C GLY A 189 -8.40 -4.08 2.63
N HIS A 190 -9.54 -3.82 1.97
CA HIS A 190 -10.66 -3.09 2.60
C HIS A 190 -11.17 -3.79 3.85
N ALA A 191 -11.56 -5.05 3.72
CA ALA A 191 -12.27 -5.81 4.74
C ALA A 191 -11.31 -6.48 5.75
N ALA A 192 -11.75 -6.64 7.00
CA ALA A 192 -10.97 -7.33 8.03
C ALA A 192 -10.69 -8.80 7.65
N GLU A 193 -11.60 -9.41 6.87
CA GLU A 193 -11.55 -10.77 6.36
C GLU A 193 -10.35 -11.01 5.44
N ALA A 194 -9.95 -10.01 4.64
CA ALA A 194 -8.78 -10.09 3.77
C ALA A 194 -7.53 -10.50 4.58
N TYR A 195 -7.36 -9.94 5.77
CA TYR A 195 -6.22 -10.20 6.64
C TYR A 195 -6.23 -11.60 7.30
N ARG A 196 -7.27 -12.41 7.08
CA ARG A 196 -7.32 -13.83 7.42
C ARG A 196 -7.08 -14.75 6.21
N GLU A 197 -7.21 -14.23 5.00
CA GLU A 197 -7.05 -14.98 3.77
C GLU A 197 -5.55 -15.27 3.51
N PRO A 198 -5.15 -16.55 3.34
CA PRO A 198 -3.74 -16.91 3.21
C PRO A 198 -3.00 -16.25 2.03
N ALA A 199 -3.61 -16.16 0.86
CA ALA A 199 -2.96 -15.59 -0.33
C ALA A 199 -2.69 -14.08 -0.19
N PHE A 200 -3.63 -13.32 0.37
CA PHE A 200 -3.47 -11.89 0.67
C PHE A 200 -2.45 -11.65 1.77
N ARG A 201 -2.45 -12.47 2.82
CA ARG A 201 -1.42 -12.39 3.88
C ARG A 201 -0.02 -12.63 3.32
N GLU A 202 0.13 -13.60 2.43
CA GLU A 202 1.40 -13.86 1.76
C GLU A 202 1.79 -12.73 0.79
N HIS A 203 0.80 -12.14 0.08
CA HIS A 203 1.01 -10.95 -0.75
C HIS A 203 1.54 -9.77 0.05
N LEU A 204 0.88 -9.46 1.17
CA LEU A 204 1.30 -8.41 2.09
C LEU A 204 2.68 -8.70 2.67
N ARG A 205 2.96 -9.94 3.09
CA ARG A 205 4.28 -10.35 3.60
C ARG A 205 5.38 -10.11 2.57
N GLY A 206 5.15 -10.50 1.32
CA GLY A 206 6.11 -10.34 0.23
C GLY A 206 6.36 -8.87 -0.10
N GLY A 207 5.33 -8.03 -0.09
CA GLY A 207 5.44 -6.58 -0.28
C GLY A 207 6.25 -5.90 0.83
N LEU A 208 5.89 -6.18 2.08
CA LEU A 208 6.63 -5.69 3.26
C LEU A 208 8.11 -6.10 3.21
N ALA A 209 8.38 -7.39 2.95
CA ALA A 209 9.74 -7.92 2.91
C ALA A 209 10.56 -7.49 1.70
N TRP A 210 9.93 -6.99 0.63
CA TRP A 210 10.63 -6.42 -0.52
C TRP A 210 10.99 -4.95 -0.28
N ALA A 211 10.06 -4.16 0.26
CA ALA A 211 10.32 -2.77 0.59
C ALA A 211 11.37 -2.64 1.71
N ALA A 212 11.34 -3.51 2.71
CA ALA A 212 12.20 -3.47 3.90
C ALA A 212 13.63 -4.04 3.73
N ARG A 213 14.12 -4.20 2.50
CA ARG A 213 15.42 -4.85 2.20
C ARG A 213 16.66 -4.02 2.45
#